data_AF-A0A377VW48-F1
#
_entry.id   AF-A0A377VW48-F1
#
_cell.length_a   1.000
_cell.length_b   1.000
_cell.length_c   1.000
_cell.angle_alpha   90.00
_cell.angle_beta   90.00
_cell.angle_gamma   90.00
#
_symmetry.space_group_name_H-M   'P 1'
#
loop_
_entity.id
_entity.type
_entity.pdbx_description
1 polymer ?
#
loop_
_entity_poly.entity_id
_entity_poly.type
_entity_poly.pdbx_seq_one_letter_code
_entity_poly.pdbx_strand_id
1 'polypeptide(L)'
;MKAVVFAYHDMGCTGIQSLLDAGYDIAAIFTHPDNPGENHFFGSVARLAAEQGIPVWAPEDVNHPLWIERIREMKPDVLFSFYYRNLLGDEILNLAPKGAFNLHGSLLPKYRGRAPLNWVLVNGESETGVTLHRMVNRADAGDIVAQQAVAIGADDAALTLHRKLCAAATELLSRALPAILAGTTDERPQDHSQATYVGRRTPEDGRLDWEQPAQTLHNLVRAVSDPWPGAFGYAGANKFIVWKSAFATICQQLNRAP
;
A
#
# COMPACT_ATOMS: atom_id res chain seq x y z
N MET A 1 22.22 -0.37 12.38
CA MET A 1 22.38 -0.45 10.91
C MET A 1 21.81 0.84 10.33
N LYS A 2 22.56 1.54 9.48
CA LYS A 2 22.14 2.83 8.94
C LYS A 2 21.18 2.64 7.77
N ALA A 3 20.03 3.28 7.82
CA ALA A 3 18.97 3.19 6.83
C ALA A 3 18.67 4.55 6.18
N VAL A 4 18.35 4.53 4.89
CA VAL A 4 17.63 5.61 4.21
C VAL A 4 16.25 5.07 3.84
N VAL A 5 15.21 5.84 4.16
CA VAL A 5 13.83 5.38 4.08
C VAL A 5 13.05 6.20 3.07
N PHE A 6 12.26 5.54 2.24
CA PHE A 6 11.33 6.12 1.30
C PHE A 6 9.92 5.76 1.78
N ALA A 7 9.14 6.74 2.25
CA ALA A 7 7.92 6.46 2.97
C ALA A 7 6.82 7.46 2.70
N TYR A 8 5.57 7.00 2.70
CA TYR A 8 4.39 7.87 2.62
C TYR A 8 3.18 7.20 3.26
N HIS A 9 2.20 8.00 3.69
CA HIS A 9 0.94 7.53 4.30
C HIS A 9 1.16 6.73 5.60
N ASP A 10 0.08 6.18 6.16
CA ASP A 10 0.11 5.35 7.38
C ASP A 10 1.11 4.19 7.32
N MET A 11 1.25 3.51 6.17
CA MET A 11 2.24 2.44 6.01
C MET A 11 3.68 2.96 6.12
N GLY A 12 3.93 4.16 5.62
CA GLY A 12 5.18 4.87 5.83
C GLY A 12 5.44 5.14 7.31
N CYS A 13 4.45 5.66 8.03
CA CYS A 13 4.54 5.90 9.47
C CYS A 13 4.78 4.61 10.27
N THR A 14 4.01 3.55 9.99
CA THR A 14 4.17 2.21 10.58
C THR A 14 5.57 1.66 10.33
N GLY A 15 6.08 1.79 9.10
CA GLY A 15 7.40 1.31 8.73
C GLY A 15 8.53 2.06 9.43
N ILE A 16 8.45 3.39 9.49
CA ILE A 16 9.42 4.24 10.20
C ILE A 16 9.43 3.89 11.70
N GLN A 17 8.25 3.81 12.33
CA GLN A 17 8.19 3.46 13.76
C GLN A 17 8.78 2.08 14.02
N SER A 18 8.46 1.08 13.18
CA SER A 18 8.99 -0.28 13.31
C SER A 18 10.52 -0.32 13.15
N LEU A 19 11.10 0.51 12.27
CA LEU A 19 12.56 0.62 12.12
C LEU A 19 13.20 1.22 13.38
N LEU A 20 12.60 2.28 13.95
CA LEU A 20 13.09 2.90 15.18
C LEU A 20 13.04 1.92 16.35
N ASP A 21 11.92 1.21 16.51
CA ASP A 21 11.73 0.22 17.57
C ASP A 21 12.73 -0.95 17.44
N ALA A 22 13.09 -1.33 16.21
CA ALA A 22 14.10 -2.35 15.92
C ALA A 22 15.55 -1.84 16.06
N GLY A 23 15.78 -0.55 16.35
CA GLY A 23 17.11 0.02 16.57
C GLY A 23 17.88 0.36 15.29
N TYR A 24 17.19 0.66 14.19
CA TYR A 24 17.82 1.20 12.99
C TYR A 24 18.20 2.69 13.18
N ASP A 25 19.33 3.07 12.60
CA ASP A 25 19.77 4.47 12.52
C ASP A 25 19.24 5.07 11.21
N ILE A 26 18.11 5.78 11.28
CA ILE A 26 17.50 6.39 10.09
C ILE A 26 18.20 7.71 9.78
N ALA A 27 19.08 7.69 8.77
CA ALA A 27 19.83 8.87 8.35
C ALA A 27 18.97 9.92 7.65
N ALA A 28 17.89 9.47 6.99
CA ALA A 28 17.08 10.29 6.10
C ALA A 28 15.73 9.63 5.79
N ILE A 29 14.71 10.46 5.60
CA ILE A 29 13.41 10.06 5.06
C ILE A 29 13.12 10.85 3.78
N PHE A 30 12.75 10.14 2.71
CA PHE A 30 12.21 10.70 1.48
C PHE A 30 10.71 10.42 1.40
N THR A 31 9.92 11.46 1.16
CA THR A 31 8.46 11.39 1.15
C THR A 31 7.88 12.19 -0.01
N HIS A 32 6.57 12.43 -0.02
CA HIS A 32 5.87 13.21 -1.03
C HIS A 32 5.17 14.41 -0.39
N PRO A 33 4.99 15.53 -1.10
CA PRO A 33 4.00 16.51 -0.70
C PRO A 33 2.60 15.90 -0.79
N ASP A 34 1.72 16.30 0.12
CA ASP A 34 0.34 15.82 0.09
C ASP A 34 -0.39 16.34 -1.17
N ASN A 35 -1.21 15.47 -1.79
CA ASN A 35 -1.92 15.81 -3.02
C ASN A 35 -3.29 16.44 -2.67
N PRO A 36 -3.59 17.68 -3.11
CA PRO A 36 -4.88 18.33 -2.81
C PRO A 36 -6.10 17.60 -3.39
N GLY A 37 -5.91 16.70 -4.36
CA GLY A 37 -6.97 15.83 -4.90
C GLY A 37 -7.19 14.52 -4.13
N GLU A 38 -6.49 14.31 -3.02
CA GLU A 38 -6.61 13.15 -2.12
C GLU A 38 -7.11 13.60 -0.75
N ASN A 39 -7.96 12.79 -0.11
CA ASN A 39 -8.42 13.09 1.24
C ASN A 39 -7.27 12.83 2.24
N HIS A 40 -6.92 13.85 3.03
CA HIS A 40 -5.85 13.78 4.03
C HIS A 40 -6.34 13.12 5.34
N PHE A 41 -6.60 11.81 5.32
CA PHE A 41 -7.01 11.05 6.49
C PHE A 41 -5.86 10.31 7.21
N PHE A 42 -4.70 10.26 6.56
CA PHE A 42 -3.55 9.44 6.96
C PHE A 42 -2.51 10.22 7.78
N GLY A 43 -1.66 9.48 8.50
CA GLY A 43 -0.52 10.02 9.20
C GLY A 43 0.50 10.65 8.25
N SER A 44 1.02 11.82 8.63
CA SER A 44 2.05 12.52 7.87
C SER A 44 3.44 11.98 8.23
N VAL A 45 4.11 11.39 7.25
CA VAL A 45 5.52 10.94 7.36
C VAL A 45 6.45 12.12 7.64
N ALA A 46 6.22 13.27 7.01
CA ALA A 46 7.01 14.47 7.27
C ALA A 46 6.88 14.97 8.72
N ARG A 47 5.67 14.93 9.27
CA ARG A 47 5.44 15.27 10.68
C ARG A 47 6.15 14.28 11.62
N LEU A 48 6.02 12.97 11.37
CA LEU A 48 6.71 11.94 12.14
C LEU A 48 8.23 12.14 12.11
N ALA A 49 8.80 12.40 10.93
CA ALA A 49 10.23 12.67 10.78
C ALA A 49 10.68 13.90 11.61
N ALA A 50 9.91 15.00 11.57
CA ALA A 50 10.20 16.20 12.34
C ALA A 50 10.11 15.95 13.86
N GLU A 51 9.12 15.20 14.34
CA GLU A 51 8.95 14.82 15.74
C GLU A 51 10.13 13.96 16.25
N GLN A 52 10.70 13.11 15.38
CA GLN A 52 11.86 12.27 15.68
C GLN A 52 13.21 12.96 15.39
N GLY A 53 13.21 14.20 14.90
CA GLY A 53 14.43 14.92 14.53
C GLY A 53 15.19 14.32 13.33
N ILE A 54 14.51 13.57 12.46
CA ILE A 54 15.10 12.90 11.30
C ILE A 54 15.01 13.85 10.08
N PRO A 55 16.10 14.05 9.31
CA PRO A 55 16.04 14.82 8.08
C PRO A 55 15.02 14.25 7.09
N VAL A 56 14.14 15.12 6.58
CA VAL A 56 13.09 14.73 5.64
C VAL A 56 13.10 15.60 4.38
N TRP A 57 12.95 14.96 3.22
CA TRP A 57 12.85 15.62 1.92
C TRP A 57 11.69 15.06 1.11
N ALA A 58 11.11 15.90 0.25
CA ALA A 58 10.05 15.51 -0.66
C ALA A 58 10.34 15.98 -2.09
N PRO A 59 11.40 15.45 -2.74
CA PRO A 59 11.74 15.83 -4.10
C PRO A 59 10.71 15.30 -5.10
N GLU A 60 10.49 16.05 -6.17
CA GLU A 60 9.63 15.60 -7.26
C GLU A 60 10.20 14.35 -7.96
N ASP A 61 11.52 14.34 -8.18
CA ASP A 61 12.27 13.17 -8.66
C ASP A 61 13.48 12.90 -7.77
N VAL A 62 13.43 11.78 -7.05
CA VAL A 62 14.54 11.32 -6.19
C VAL A 62 15.67 10.66 -6.98
N ASN A 63 15.41 10.28 -8.24
CA ASN A 63 16.42 9.72 -9.15
C ASN A 63 17.26 10.81 -9.84
N HIS A 64 17.00 12.10 -9.54
CA HIS A 64 17.86 13.17 -10.02
C HIS A 64 19.27 13.02 -9.45
N PRO A 65 20.36 13.21 -10.24
CA PRO A 65 21.75 12.99 -9.80
C PRO A 65 22.12 13.64 -8.47
N LEU A 66 21.63 14.87 -8.22
CA LEU A 66 21.86 15.57 -6.94
C LEU A 66 21.35 14.78 -5.70
N TRP A 67 20.23 14.07 -5.83
CA TRP A 67 19.70 13.26 -4.73
C TRP A 67 20.43 11.93 -4.60
N ILE A 68 20.83 11.33 -5.72
CA ILE A 68 21.67 10.14 -5.73
C ILE A 68 22.98 10.41 -5.00
N GLU A 69 23.67 11.53 -5.30
CA GLU A 69 24.90 11.94 -4.60
C GLU A 69 24.66 12.13 -3.10
N ARG A 70 23.59 12.85 -2.72
CA ARG A 70 23.26 13.05 -1.30
C ARG A 70 23.00 11.74 -0.56
N ILE A 71 22.26 10.81 -1.15
CA ILE A 71 22.00 9.49 -0.56
C ILE A 71 23.31 8.70 -0.45
N ARG A 72 24.18 8.78 -1.46
CA ARG A 72 25.50 8.13 -1.44
C ARG A 72 26.37 8.65 -0.28
N GLU A 73 26.38 9.95 -0.05
CA GLU A 73 27.13 10.58 1.05
C GLU A 73 26.62 10.14 2.44
N MET A 74 25.33 9.80 2.57
CA MET A 74 24.76 9.25 3.81
C MET A 74 25.31 7.85 4.14
N LYS A 75 25.82 7.12 3.14
CA LYS A 75 26.36 5.76 3.23
C LYS A 75 25.36 4.78 3.90
N PRO A 76 24.15 4.61 3.35
CA PRO A 76 23.19 3.66 3.90
C PRO A 76 23.74 2.23 3.84
N ASP A 77 23.53 1.46 4.90
CA ASP A 77 23.74 0.00 4.86
C ASP A 77 22.59 -0.67 4.11
N VAL A 78 21.38 -0.15 4.26
CA VAL A 78 20.11 -0.72 3.76
C VAL A 78 19.14 0.39 3.35
N LEU A 79 18.28 0.10 2.36
CA LEU A 79 17.15 0.98 2.00
C LEU A 79 15.81 0.32 2.33
N PHE A 80 14.84 1.14 2.71
CA PHE A 80 13.46 0.69 2.89
C PHE A 80 12.49 1.57 2.10
N SER A 81 11.54 0.93 1.42
CA SER A 81 10.37 1.56 0.80
C SER A 81 9.10 1.12 1.51
N PHE A 82 8.37 2.07 2.07
CA PHE A 82 7.09 1.87 2.73
C PHE A 82 6.04 2.74 2.05
N TYR A 83 5.39 2.19 1.02
CA TYR A 83 4.35 2.88 0.25
C TYR A 83 4.82 4.16 -0.46
N TYR A 84 6.12 4.26 -0.74
CA TYR A 84 6.65 5.32 -1.58
C TYR A 84 6.11 5.20 -3.01
N ARG A 85 5.71 6.33 -3.61
CA ARG A 85 4.92 6.34 -4.85
C ARG A 85 5.75 6.35 -6.14
N ASN A 86 7.01 6.77 -6.07
CA ASN A 86 7.88 6.88 -7.24
C ASN A 86 8.83 5.67 -7.29
N LEU A 87 9.14 5.20 -8.50
CA LEU A 87 10.10 4.11 -8.68
C LEU A 87 11.50 4.59 -8.29
N LEU A 88 12.24 3.75 -7.56
CA LEU A 88 13.66 3.97 -7.28
C LEU A 88 14.48 3.28 -8.36
N GLY A 89 15.35 4.06 -9.03
CA GLY A 89 16.24 3.56 -10.06
C GLY A 89 17.41 2.75 -9.50
N ASP A 90 18.04 1.97 -10.37
CA ASP A 90 19.13 1.06 -10.01
C ASP A 90 20.30 1.78 -9.34
N GLU A 91 20.59 3.02 -9.72
CA GLU A 91 21.64 3.82 -9.08
C GLU A 91 21.42 3.99 -7.58
N ILE A 92 20.18 4.23 -7.14
CA ILE A 92 19.82 4.34 -5.73
C ILE A 92 19.84 2.95 -5.08
N LEU A 93 19.20 1.96 -5.71
CA LEU A 93 19.08 0.60 -5.17
C LEU A 93 20.45 -0.03 -4.87
N ASN A 94 21.47 0.32 -5.68
CA ASN A 94 22.84 -0.18 -5.55
C ASN A 94 23.69 0.59 -4.51
N LEU A 95 23.19 1.66 -3.88
CA LEU A 95 23.95 2.41 -2.86
C LEU A 95 24.07 1.66 -1.53
N ALA A 96 23.18 0.71 -1.26
CA ALA A 96 23.12 0.01 0.01
C ALA A 96 23.66 -1.43 -0.11
N PRO A 97 24.76 -1.78 0.57
CA PRO A 97 25.38 -3.11 0.46
C PRO A 97 24.51 -4.25 1.01
N LYS A 98 23.59 -3.98 1.94
CA LYS A 98 22.59 -4.95 2.41
C LYS A 98 21.33 -4.96 1.55
N GLY A 99 21.30 -4.17 0.47
CA GLY A 99 20.22 -4.08 -0.49
C GLY A 99 19.06 -3.19 -0.04
N ALA A 100 17.94 -3.33 -0.74
CA ALA A 100 16.75 -2.52 -0.57
C ALA A 100 15.51 -3.41 -0.40
N PHE A 101 14.58 -3.02 0.47
CA PHE A 101 13.36 -3.76 0.76
C PHE A 101 12.11 -2.89 0.61
N ASN A 102 11.03 -3.46 0.09
CA ASN A 102 9.74 -2.78 -0.05
C ASN A 102 8.65 -3.54 0.70
N LEU A 103 7.81 -2.81 1.43
CA LEU A 103 6.57 -3.31 2.02
C LEU A 103 5.42 -3.05 1.06
N HIS A 104 4.81 -4.14 0.59
CA HIS A 104 3.70 -4.11 -0.35
C HIS A 104 2.41 -4.67 0.29
N GLY A 105 1.27 -4.06 -0.03
CA GLY A 105 -0.03 -4.38 0.56
C GLY A 105 -0.80 -5.49 -0.15
N SER A 106 -0.12 -6.57 -0.54
CA SER A 106 -0.80 -7.78 -1.07
C SER A 106 -0.04 -9.06 -0.73
N LEU A 107 -0.67 -10.20 -1.02
CA LEU A 107 -0.01 -11.51 -1.05
C LEU A 107 0.75 -11.69 -2.37
N LEU A 108 1.93 -11.08 -2.48
CA LEU A 108 2.82 -11.29 -3.63
C LEU A 108 3.06 -12.81 -3.86
N PRO A 109 3.06 -13.27 -5.13
CA PRO A 109 3.13 -12.49 -6.37
C PRO A 109 1.81 -11.91 -6.90
N LYS A 110 0.66 -12.13 -6.24
CA LYS A 110 -0.62 -11.57 -6.67
C LYS A 110 -0.72 -10.08 -6.34
N TYR A 111 -1.44 -9.33 -7.17
CA TYR A 111 -1.71 -7.90 -6.97
C TYR A 111 -0.46 -7.02 -6.87
N ARG A 112 0.55 -7.27 -7.71
CA ARG A 112 1.65 -6.33 -7.94
C ARG A 112 1.12 -5.02 -8.52
N GLY A 113 1.87 -3.93 -8.37
CA GLY A 113 1.51 -2.63 -8.92
C GLY A 113 0.82 -1.74 -7.90
N ARG A 114 -0.24 -1.05 -8.30
CA ARG A 114 -0.76 0.11 -7.55
C ARG A 114 -2.16 -0.12 -7.02
N ALA A 115 -2.44 0.46 -5.84
CA ALA A 115 -3.71 0.38 -5.14
C ALA A 115 -4.22 -1.06 -4.85
N PRO A 116 -3.36 -2.01 -4.41
CA PRO A 116 -3.78 -3.40 -4.19
C PRO A 116 -4.93 -3.52 -3.19
N LEU A 117 -4.96 -2.70 -2.14
CA LEU A 117 -6.06 -2.63 -1.17
C LEU A 117 -7.43 -2.45 -1.82
N ASN A 118 -7.53 -1.53 -2.77
CA ASN A 118 -8.80 -1.26 -3.44
C ASN A 118 -9.12 -2.38 -4.42
N TRP A 119 -8.13 -2.90 -5.14
CA TRP A 119 -8.32 -3.95 -6.14
C TRP A 119 -8.80 -5.28 -5.53
N VAL A 120 -8.28 -5.69 -4.39
CA VAL A 120 -8.76 -6.93 -3.73
C VAL A 120 -10.22 -6.80 -3.30
N LEU A 121 -10.66 -5.60 -2.88
CA LEU A 121 -12.07 -5.35 -2.57
C LEU A 121 -12.94 -5.31 -3.83
N VAL A 122 -12.50 -4.65 -4.90
CA VAL A 122 -13.21 -4.63 -6.21
C VAL A 122 -13.43 -6.05 -6.72
N ASN A 123 -12.39 -6.87 -6.66
CA ASN A 123 -12.43 -8.25 -7.15
C ASN A 123 -13.15 -9.22 -6.21
N GLY A 124 -13.58 -8.77 -5.03
CA GLY A 124 -14.31 -9.61 -4.07
C GLY A 124 -13.46 -10.69 -3.42
N GLU A 125 -12.16 -10.46 -3.27
CA GLU A 125 -11.26 -11.41 -2.60
C GLU A 125 -11.68 -11.62 -1.14
N SER A 126 -11.54 -12.85 -0.66
CA SER A 126 -11.76 -13.21 0.76
C SER A 126 -10.50 -13.06 1.61
N GLU A 127 -9.33 -12.91 0.98
CA GLU A 127 -8.05 -12.76 1.65
C GLU A 127 -7.12 -11.81 0.88
N THR A 128 -6.24 -11.16 1.62
CA THR A 128 -5.12 -10.38 1.11
C THR A 128 -3.98 -10.49 2.12
N GLY A 129 -3.02 -9.57 2.11
CA GLY A 129 -1.94 -9.57 3.07
C GLY A 129 -0.97 -8.44 2.86
N VAL A 130 0.13 -8.54 3.58
CA VAL A 130 1.30 -7.67 3.41
C VAL A 130 2.53 -8.53 3.13
N THR A 131 3.40 -8.04 2.27
CA THR A 131 4.66 -8.70 1.91
C THR A 131 5.81 -7.71 2.04
N LEU A 132 6.87 -8.10 2.75
CA LEU A 132 8.18 -7.47 2.66
C LEU A 132 9.03 -8.25 1.66
N HIS A 133 9.57 -7.58 0.65
CA HIS A 133 10.37 -8.21 -0.40
C HIS A 133 11.58 -7.36 -0.79
N ARG A 134 12.57 -7.98 -1.43
CA ARG A 134 13.71 -7.29 -2.06
C ARG A 134 13.23 -6.38 -3.18
N MET A 135 13.78 -5.18 -3.26
CA MET A 135 13.58 -4.30 -4.40
C MET A 135 14.54 -4.68 -5.53
N VAL A 136 13.99 -4.79 -6.73
CA VAL A 136 14.71 -4.97 -7.99
C VAL A 136 14.10 -4.01 -9.01
N ASN A 137 14.75 -3.82 -10.16
CA ASN A 137 14.28 -2.89 -11.20
C ASN A 137 12.81 -3.14 -11.61
N ARG A 138 12.40 -4.42 -11.66
CA ARG A 138 11.00 -4.77 -11.87
C ARG A 138 10.18 -4.58 -10.58
N ALA A 139 9.22 -3.67 -10.62
CA ALA A 139 8.32 -3.37 -9.51
C ALA A 139 7.68 -4.64 -8.91
N ASP A 140 7.70 -4.72 -7.57
CA ASP A 140 7.09 -5.76 -6.74
C ASP A 140 7.50 -7.20 -7.11
N ALA A 141 8.67 -7.39 -7.73
CA ALA A 141 9.07 -8.67 -8.30
C ALA A 141 10.18 -9.41 -7.56
N GLY A 142 10.90 -8.76 -6.66
CA GLY A 142 12.03 -9.38 -5.97
C GLY A 142 11.61 -10.39 -4.91
N ASP A 143 12.60 -11.10 -4.38
CA ASP A 143 12.40 -12.22 -3.45
C ASP A 143 11.67 -11.78 -2.17
N ILE A 144 10.74 -12.62 -1.72
CA ILE A 144 9.94 -12.40 -0.52
C ILE A 144 10.81 -12.69 0.70
N VAL A 145 10.87 -11.74 1.63
CA VAL A 145 11.52 -11.87 2.93
C VAL A 145 10.53 -12.35 3.98
N ALA A 146 9.32 -11.78 3.97
CA ALA A 146 8.26 -12.12 4.90
C ALA A 146 6.89 -11.80 4.30
N GLN A 147 5.87 -12.52 4.71
CA GLN A 147 4.50 -12.33 4.24
C GLN A 147 3.51 -12.69 5.36
N GLN A 148 2.44 -11.91 5.48
CA GLN A 148 1.37 -12.11 6.46
C GLN A 148 0.03 -12.01 5.76
N ALA A 149 -0.81 -13.04 5.90
CA ALA A 149 -2.17 -13.04 5.37
C ALA A 149 -3.15 -12.29 6.27
N VAL A 150 -4.18 -11.71 5.66
CA VAL A 150 -5.25 -10.95 6.30
C VAL A 150 -6.57 -11.34 5.65
N ALA A 151 -7.51 -11.82 6.45
CA ALA A 151 -8.87 -12.12 5.99
C ALA A 151 -9.67 -10.85 5.71
N ILE A 152 -10.40 -10.85 4.60
CA ILE A 152 -11.34 -9.80 4.19
C ILE A 152 -12.74 -10.28 4.55
N GLY A 153 -13.36 -9.62 5.54
CA GLY A 153 -14.73 -9.89 5.94
C GLY A 153 -15.74 -9.36 4.92
N ALA A 154 -16.97 -9.89 4.96
CA ALA A 154 -18.06 -9.44 4.09
C ALA A 154 -18.37 -7.94 4.26
N ASP A 155 -18.23 -7.43 5.49
CA ASP A 155 -18.50 -6.02 5.83
C ASP A 155 -17.25 -5.12 5.77
N ASP A 156 -16.08 -5.67 5.41
CA ASP A 156 -14.89 -4.83 5.28
C ASP A 156 -15.04 -3.84 4.12
N ALA A 157 -14.69 -2.59 4.39
CA ALA A 157 -14.53 -1.54 3.40
C ALA A 157 -13.07 -1.08 3.37
N ALA A 158 -12.73 -0.19 2.44
CA ALA A 158 -11.36 0.26 2.23
C ALA A 158 -10.65 0.69 3.53
N LEU A 159 -11.31 1.48 4.38
CA LEU A 159 -10.71 1.94 5.65
C LEU A 159 -10.50 0.83 6.68
N THR A 160 -11.45 -0.11 6.81
CA THR A 160 -11.31 -1.20 7.79
C THR A 160 -10.24 -2.18 7.34
N LEU A 161 -10.18 -2.49 6.05
CA LEU A 161 -9.12 -3.32 5.48
C LEU A 161 -7.75 -2.63 5.58
N HIS A 162 -7.67 -1.32 5.34
CA HIS A 162 -6.44 -0.54 5.51
C HIS A 162 -5.87 -0.67 6.92
N ARG A 163 -6.71 -0.51 7.94
CA ARG A 163 -6.31 -0.67 9.35
C ARG A 163 -5.80 -2.08 9.65
N LYS A 164 -6.47 -3.12 9.11
CA LYS A 164 -6.01 -4.50 9.24
C LYS A 164 -4.63 -4.71 8.58
N LEU A 165 -4.42 -4.15 7.39
CA LEU A 165 -3.13 -4.22 6.69
C LEU A 165 -2.03 -3.50 7.48
N CYS A 166 -2.28 -2.32 8.04
CA CYS A 166 -1.30 -1.62 8.89
C CYS A 166 -0.95 -2.41 10.16
N ALA A 167 -1.93 -3.05 10.80
CA ALA A 167 -1.69 -3.92 11.95
C ALA A 167 -0.84 -5.13 11.55
N ALA A 168 -1.18 -5.80 10.43
CA ALA A 168 -0.41 -6.92 9.90
C ALA A 168 1.01 -6.52 9.48
N ALA A 169 1.19 -5.31 8.94
CA ALA A 169 2.50 -4.76 8.60
C ALA A 169 3.38 -4.57 9.85
N THR A 170 2.81 -4.01 10.92
CA THR A 170 3.51 -3.83 12.20
C THR A 170 3.99 -5.18 12.73
N GLU A 171 3.10 -6.18 12.75
CA GLU A 171 3.40 -7.53 13.19
C GLU A 171 4.50 -8.18 12.31
N LEU A 172 4.36 -8.09 10.99
CA LEU A 172 5.34 -8.62 10.03
C LEU A 172 6.72 -7.98 10.24
N LEU A 173 6.79 -6.66 10.32
CA LEU A 173 8.04 -5.91 10.47
C LEU A 173 8.72 -6.20 11.80
N SER A 174 7.97 -6.34 12.91
CA SER A 174 8.51 -6.67 14.23
C SER A 174 9.33 -7.97 14.23
N ARG A 175 9.01 -8.91 13.33
CA ARG A 175 9.75 -10.17 13.15
C ARG A 175 10.83 -10.10 12.09
N ALA A 176 10.55 -9.43 10.97
CA ALA A 176 11.44 -9.41 9.81
C ALA A 176 12.65 -8.49 10.00
N LEU A 177 12.46 -7.33 10.65
CA LEU A 177 13.51 -6.33 10.82
C LEU A 177 14.70 -6.84 11.67
N PRO A 178 14.49 -7.53 12.81
CA PRO A 178 15.60 -8.17 13.53
C PRO A 178 16.39 -9.18 12.69
N ALA A 179 15.72 -9.95 11.83
CA ALA A 179 16.40 -10.91 10.96
C ALA A 179 17.25 -10.21 9.88
N ILE A 180 16.78 -9.08 9.35
CA ILE A 180 17.56 -8.25 8.42
C ILE A 180 18.81 -7.68 9.12
N LEU A 181 18.67 -7.19 10.36
CA LEU A 181 19.80 -6.71 11.16
C LEU A 181 20.86 -7.79 11.39
N ALA A 182 20.41 -9.01 11.71
CA ALA A 182 21.27 -10.16 11.95
C ALA A 182 21.85 -10.78 10.66
N GLY A 183 21.30 -10.45 9.48
CA GLY A 183 21.65 -11.08 8.22
C GLY A 183 21.19 -12.54 8.11
N THR A 184 20.09 -12.89 8.77
CA THR A 184 19.52 -14.25 8.83
C THR A 184 18.15 -14.33 8.16
N THR A 185 17.91 -13.52 7.12
CA THR A 185 16.65 -13.54 6.36
C THR A 185 16.50 -14.85 5.59
N ASP A 186 15.29 -15.41 5.61
CA ASP A 186 14.91 -16.55 4.78
C ASP A 186 14.18 -16.04 3.53
N GLU A 187 14.95 -15.77 2.48
CA GLU A 187 14.44 -15.15 1.25
C GLU A 187 14.03 -16.21 0.24
N ARG A 188 12.84 -16.05 -0.32
CA ARG A 188 12.28 -16.98 -1.30
C ARG A 188 11.93 -16.27 -2.61
N PRO A 189 12.31 -16.83 -3.78
CA PRO A 189 11.92 -16.26 -5.06
C PRO A 189 10.40 -16.32 -5.23
N GLN A 190 9.84 -15.30 -5.88
CA GLN A 190 8.43 -15.30 -6.25
C GLN A 190 8.18 -16.25 -7.43
N ASP A 191 7.07 -17.00 -7.39
CA ASP A 191 6.59 -17.72 -8.57
C ASP A 191 6.00 -16.72 -9.58
N HIS A 192 6.79 -16.36 -10.59
CA HIS A 192 6.37 -15.39 -11.60
C HIS A 192 5.21 -15.86 -12.48
N SER A 193 4.94 -17.17 -12.57
CA SER A 193 3.80 -17.69 -13.33
C SER A 193 2.45 -17.35 -12.68
N GLN A 194 2.45 -17.08 -11.36
CA GLN A 194 1.27 -16.73 -10.56
C GLN A 194 1.12 -15.22 -10.39
N ALA A 195 2.00 -14.42 -11.00
CA ALA A 195 2.00 -12.97 -10.80
C ALA A 195 0.83 -12.28 -11.52
N THR A 196 0.11 -11.44 -10.80
CA THR A 196 -0.93 -10.56 -11.36
C THR A 196 -0.57 -9.10 -11.12
N TYR A 197 -0.97 -8.22 -12.04
CA TYR A 197 -0.66 -6.79 -11.99
C TYR A 197 -1.94 -5.97 -11.99
N VAL A 198 -1.96 -4.95 -11.14
CA VAL A 198 -3.03 -3.97 -11.06
C VAL A 198 -2.52 -2.55 -11.22
N GLY A 199 -3.31 -1.75 -11.94
CA GLY A 199 -2.95 -0.38 -12.31
C GLY A 199 -3.33 0.66 -11.25
N ARG A 200 -2.86 1.89 -11.46
CA ARG A 200 -3.33 3.05 -10.70
C ARG A 200 -4.84 3.20 -10.89
N ARG A 201 -5.56 3.49 -9.81
CA ARG A 201 -6.97 3.90 -9.86
C ARG A 201 -7.11 5.42 -9.82
N THR A 202 -8.19 5.90 -10.42
CA THR A 202 -8.66 7.28 -10.49
C THR A 202 -10.06 7.37 -9.87
N PRO A 203 -10.55 8.57 -9.54
CA PRO A 203 -11.93 8.75 -9.09
C PRO A 203 -12.96 8.23 -10.11
N GLU A 204 -12.68 8.29 -11.41
CA GLU A 204 -13.60 7.82 -12.47
C GLU A 204 -13.79 6.29 -12.43
N ASP A 205 -12.78 5.53 -11.99
CA ASP A 205 -12.89 4.07 -11.80
C ASP A 205 -13.91 3.70 -10.70
N GLY A 206 -14.42 4.67 -9.94
CA GLY A 206 -15.52 4.52 -9.00
C GLY A 206 -16.93 4.58 -9.62
N ARG A 207 -17.05 4.74 -10.95
CA ARG A 207 -18.36 4.82 -11.61
C ARG A 207 -19.11 3.50 -11.55
N LEU A 208 -20.35 3.56 -11.07
CA LEU A 208 -21.28 2.44 -11.00
C LEU A 208 -21.88 2.17 -12.39
N ASP A 209 -21.56 1.00 -12.93
CA ASP A 209 -22.22 0.43 -14.11
C ASP A 209 -23.37 -0.47 -13.66
N TRP A 210 -24.60 0.02 -13.78
CA TRP A 210 -25.80 -0.67 -13.30
C TRP A 210 -26.15 -1.95 -14.07
N GLU A 211 -25.46 -2.22 -15.19
CA GLU A 211 -25.59 -3.50 -15.92
C GLU A 211 -24.78 -4.63 -15.26
N GLN A 212 -23.87 -4.30 -14.34
CA GLN A 212 -23.07 -5.28 -13.61
C GLN A 212 -23.87 -5.99 -12.51
N PRO A 213 -23.47 -7.21 -12.12
CA PRO A 213 -24.05 -7.89 -10.98
C PRO A 213 -24.00 -7.04 -9.70
N ALA A 214 -25.04 -7.15 -8.86
CA ALA A 214 -25.11 -6.41 -7.59
C ALA A 214 -23.89 -6.64 -6.70
N GLN A 215 -23.29 -7.84 -6.73
CA GLN A 215 -22.06 -8.14 -5.99
C GLN A 215 -20.88 -7.28 -6.46
N THR A 216 -20.69 -7.11 -7.77
CA THR A 216 -19.64 -6.27 -8.34
C THR A 216 -19.82 -4.81 -7.92
N LEU A 217 -21.05 -4.30 -7.97
CA LEU A 217 -21.36 -2.94 -7.55
C LEU A 217 -21.15 -2.74 -6.04
N HIS A 218 -21.58 -3.70 -5.24
CA HIS A 218 -21.38 -3.70 -3.79
C HIS A 218 -19.89 -3.71 -3.42
N ASN A 219 -19.10 -4.53 -4.10
CA ASN A 219 -17.65 -4.59 -3.94
C ASN A 219 -16.97 -3.27 -4.31
N LEU A 220 -17.38 -2.62 -5.41
CA LEU A 220 -16.87 -1.30 -5.78
C LEU A 220 -17.21 -0.25 -4.72
N VAL A 221 -18.44 -0.22 -4.22
CA VAL A 221 -18.84 0.69 -3.12
C VAL A 221 -17.93 0.49 -1.90
N ARG A 222 -17.68 -0.75 -1.49
CA ARG A 222 -16.78 -1.07 -0.37
C ARG A 222 -15.34 -0.65 -0.64
N ALA A 223 -14.86 -0.85 -1.87
CA ALA A 223 -13.48 -0.60 -2.28
C ALA A 223 -13.10 0.87 -2.33
N VAL A 224 -14.06 1.78 -2.53
CA VAL A 224 -13.81 3.23 -2.60
C VAL A 224 -14.69 4.03 -1.64
N SER A 225 -15.21 3.38 -0.59
CA SER A 225 -15.95 4.05 0.48
C SER A 225 -15.07 5.07 1.24
N ASP A 226 -15.70 5.96 2.00
CA ASP A 226 -15.02 7.00 2.78
C ASP A 226 -13.84 6.41 3.59
N PRO A 227 -12.64 7.03 3.56
CA PRO A 227 -12.28 8.35 3.01
C PRO A 227 -11.80 8.35 1.54
N TRP A 228 -12.06 7.30 0.75
CA TRP A 228 -11.79 7.33 -0.69
C TRP A 228 -12.84 8.16 -1.45
N PRO A 229 -12.67 8.43 -2.77
CA PRO A 229 -13.57 9.32 -3.51
C PRO A 229 -15.05 8.92 -3.59
N GLY A 230 -15.41 7.71 -3.17
CA GLY A 230 -16.78 7.19 -3.25
C GLY A 230 -17.11 6.58 -4.61
N ALA A 231 -17.92 5.51 -4.59
CA ALA A 231 -18.50 4.99 -5.82
C ALA A 231 -19.66 5.90 -6.24
N PHE A 232 -19.83 6.18 -7.53
CA PHE A 232 -20.77 7.20 -7.97
C PHE A 232 -21.59 6.80 -9.18
N GLY A 233 -22.77 7.40 -9.31
CA GLY A 233 -23.66 7.28 -10.46
C GLY A 233 -24.26 8.63 -10.86
N TYR A 234 -25.17 8.61 -11.83
CA TYR A 234 -25.88 9.79 -12.32
C TYR A 234 -27.39 9.59 -12.30
N ALA A 235 -28.11 10.59 -11.80
CA ALA A 235 -29.56 10.73 -11.93
C ALA A 235 -29.84 11.90 -12.89
N GLY A 236 -30.02 11.59 -14.17
CA GLY A 236 -29.96 12.61 -15.23
C GLY A 236 -28.56 13.24 -15.27
N ALA A 237 -28.47 14.57 -15.15
CA ALA A 237 -27.20 15.29 -15.11
C ALA A 237 -26.54 15.33 -13.71
N ASN A 238 -27.26 14.91 -12.66
CA ASN A 238 -26.80 15.04 -11.28
C ASN A 238 -25.96 13.83 -10.86
N LYS A 239 -24.69 14.07 -10.50
CA LYS A 239 -23.82 13.06 -9.90
C LYS A 239 -24.24 12.79 -8.46
N PHE A 240 -24.34 11.52 -8.07
CA PHE A 240 -24.52 11.10 -6.68
C PHE A 240 -23.47 10.07 -6.28
N ILE A 241 -23.16 10.01 -4.98
CA ILE A 241 -22.18 9.08 -4.42
C ILE A 241 -22.92 8.06 -3.54
N VAL A 242 -22.54 6.80 -3.67
CA VAL A 242 -23.01 5.67 -2.84
C VAL A 242 -21.89 5.32 -1.87
N TRP A 243 -22.05 5.74 -0.61
CA TRP A 243 -21.05 5.49 0.44
C TRP A 243 -21.16 4.09 1.05
N LYS A 244 -22.37 3.56 1.11
CA LYS A 244 -22.69 2.23 1.64
C LYS A 244 -23.78 1.59 0.80
N SER A 245 -23.73 0.27 0.70
CA SER A 245 -24.72 -0.53 -0.03
C SER A 245 -24.99 -1.82 0.74
N ALA A 246 -26.15 -2.41 0.49
CA ALA A 246 -26.55 -3.70 1.03
C ALA A 246 -27.40 -4.44 -0.01
N PHE A 247 -27.41 -5.76 0.05
CA PHE A 247 -28.30 -6.55 -0.81
C PHE A 247 -29.73 -6.45 -0.29
N ALA A 248 -30.67 -6.18 -1.20
CA ALA A 248 -32.08 -6.33 -0.89
C ALA A 248 -32.46 -7.80 -1.00
N THR A 249 -32.95 -8.40 0.07
CA THR A 249 -33.70 -9.66 -0.04
C THR A 249 -35.04 -9.34 -0.68
N ILE A 250 -35.23 -9.68 -1.95
CA ILE A 250 -36.55 -9.61 -2.57
C ILE A 250 -37.37 -10.73 -1.95
N CYS A 251 -38.18 -10.42 -0.94
CA CYS A 251 -39.27 -11.29 -0.55
C CYS A 251 -40.17 -11.48 -1.77
N GLN A 252 -40.16 -12.67 -2.38
CA GLN A 252 -41.19 -13.09 -3.32
C GLN A 252 -42.52 -13.29 -2.56
N GLN A 253 -43.10 -12.21 -2.06
CA GLN A 253 -44.50 -12.14 -1.74
C GLN A 253 -45.10 -11.20 -2.76
N LEU A 254 -45.66 -11.76 -3.82
CA LEU A 254 -46.78 -11.23 -4.61
C LEU A 254 -47.00 -12.16 -5.81
N ASN A 255 -47.77 -13.22 -5.57
CA ASN A 255 -48.80 -13.75 -6.47
C ASN A 255 -49.47 -14.99 -5.83
N ARG A 256 -50.24 -14.74 -4.78
CA ARG A 256 -51.45 -15.52 -4.50
C ARG A 256 -52.57 -14.50 -4.29
N ALA A 257 -53.22 -14.12 -5.40
CA ALA A 257 -54.59 -13.64 -5.36
C ALA A 257 -55.50 -14.86 -5.64
N PRO A 258 -56.70 -14.91 -5.02
CA PRO A 258 -57.53 -16.10 -4.88
C PRO A 258 -58.15 -16.63 -6.18
#